data_AF-A0A2P6W4Y5-F1
#
_entry.id   AF-A0A2P6W4Y5-F1
#
_cell.length_a   1.000
_cell.length_b   1.000
_cell.length_c   1.000
_cell.angle_alpha   90.00
_cell.angle_beta   90.00
_cell.angle_gamma   90.00
#
_symmetry.space_group_name_H-M   'P 1'
#
loop_
_entity.id
_entity.type
_entity.pdbx_description
1 polymer ?
#
loop_
_entity_poly.entity_id
_entity_poly.type
_entity_poly.pdbx_seq_one_letter_code
_entity_poly.pdbx_strand_id
1 'polypeptide(L)'
;MEVETVEETEDVLKVEISGINEVIANSLRRSMMIKVPTLSVEELEIRKNGSALIDEILANRIGQVPFTIPENVDEDDKVHIALKQEGPGTVLAEDLQADNDEAEPVNPEAVIVDLKEDQAVDLEAEAELRKGEEHAKHQGGTIGYEKKSDDTYEFRIESTSGYSNEELLQRGVEEIKNRLDEFEEAVAEI
;
A
#
# COMPACT_ATOMS: atom_id res chain seq x y z
N MET A 1 26.28 12.26 -1.06
CA MET A 1 25.28 11.46 -0.35
C MET A 1 25.77 10.03 -0.38
N GLU A 2 25.74 9.36 0.75
CA GLU A 2 26.12 7.95 0.89
C GLU A 2 24.94 7.24 1.53
N VAL A 3 24.61 6.06 1.01
CA VAL A 3 23.51 5.21 1.51
C VAL A 3 24.11 3.87 1.88
N GLU A 4 23.92 3.44 3.13
CA GLU A 4 24.40 2.17 3.64
C GLU A 4 23.25 1.39 4.27
N THR A 5 23.10 0.11 3.89
CA THR A 5 22.15 -0.79 4.54
C THR A 5 22.74 -1.24 5.87
N VAL A 6 22.03 -0.92 6.97
CA VAL A 6 22.40 -1.30 8.34
C VAL A 6 21.82 -2.67 8.71
N GLU A 7 20.56 -2.90 8.33
CA GLU A 7 19.83 -4.13 8.62
C GLU A 7 18.79 -4.37 7.53
N GLU A 8 18.64 -5.61 7.10
CA GLU A 8 17.61 -6.02 6.17
C GLU A 8 17.03 -7.36 6.66
N THR A 9 15.75 -7.32 7.02
CA THR A 9 14.92 -8.49 7.30
C THR A 9 13.76 -8.51 6.32
N GLU A 10 12.96 -9.58 6.33
CA GLU A 10 11.77 -9.69 5.47
C GLU A 10 10.81 -8.49 5.68
N ASP A 11 10.61 -8.08 6.93
CA ASP A 11 9.64 -7.01 7.26
C ASP A 11 10.28 -5.62 7.36
N VAL A 12 11.58 -5.52 7.65
CA VAL A 12 12.22 -4.24 8.03
C VAL A 12 13.50 -3.99 7.26
N LEU A 13 13.60 -2.80 6.67
CA LEU A 13 14.84 -2.26 6.12
C LEU A 13 15.30 -1.09 6.98
N LYS A 14 16.56 -1.14 7.43
CA LYS A 14 17.25 -0.01 8.04
C LYS A 14 18.37 0.48 7.14
N VAL A 15 18.32 1.76 6.78
CA VAL A 15 19.32 2.41 5.93
C VAL A 15 19.83 3.68 6.59
N GLU A 16 21.14 3.87 6.58
CA GLU A 16 21.78 5.11 6.97
C GLU A 16 22.05 5.96 5.73
N ILE A 17 21.60 7.22 5.76
CA ILE A 17 21.80 8.18 4.67
C ILE A 17 22.59 9.37 5.19
N SER A 18 23.77 9.57 4.61
CA SER A 18 24.69 10.66 4.94
C SER A 18 24.70 11.75 3.86
N GLY A 19 24.97 12.99 4.26
CA GLY A 19 24.98 14.17 3.39
C GLY A 19 23.60 14.73 3.08
N ILE A 20 22.62 14.51 3.96
CA ILE A 20 21.27 15.09 3.87
C ILE A 20 20.95 15.91 5.12
N ASN A 21 20.01 16.85 5.01
CA ASN A 21 19.51 17.60 6.15
C ASN A 21 18.12 17.09 6.58
N GLU A 22 17.61 17.62 7.71
CA GLU A 22 16.31 17.25 8.26
C GLU A 22 15.15 17.43 7.27
N VAL A 23 15.20 18.47 6.43
CA VAL A 23 14.14 18.76 5.46
C VAL A 23 14.07 17.65 4.41
N ILE A 24 15.22 17.23 3.88
CA ILE A 24 15.30 16.12 2.92
C ILE A 24 14.88 14.81 3.60
N ALA A 25 15.37 14.55 4.83
CA ALA A 25 15.02 13.33 5.55
C ALA A 25 13.51 13.20 5.79
N ASN A 26 12.87 14.27 6.30
CA ASN A 26 11.43 14.28 6.53
C ASN A 26 10.62 14.28 5.22
N SER A 27 11.13 14.89 4.15
CA SER A 27 10.48 14.85 2.83
C SER A 27 10.46 13.42 2.29
N LEU A 28 11.60 12.71 2.37
CA LEU A 28 11.70 11.30 1.98
C LEU A 28 10.78 10.41 2.81
N ARG A 29 10.78 10.58 4.14
CA ARG A 29 9.84 9.89 5.03
C ARG A 29 8.38 10.09 4.60
N ARG A 30 7.98 11.34 4.36
CA ARG A 30 6.61 11.68 3.95
C ARG A 30 6.29 11.14 2.56
N SER A 31 7.25 11.17 1.63
CA SER A 31 7.07 10.66 0.29
C SER A 31 6.71 9.18 0.31
N MET A 32 7.52 8.36 0.97
CA MET A 32 7.26 6.92 1.14
C MET A 32 5.91 6.65 1.80
N MET A 33 5.50 7.44 2.80
CA MET A 33 4.25 7.17 3.53
C MET A 33 2.99 7.52 2.75
N ILE A 34 2.96 8.68 2.07
CA ILE A 34 1.70 9.25 1.57
C ILE A 34 1.71 9.68 0.11
N LYS A 35 2.85 9.61 -0.59
CA LYS A 35 2.96 10.05 -1.99
C LYS A 35 3.14 8.91 -2.97
N VAL A 36 3.70 7.79 -2.54
CA VAL A 36 3.81 6.58 -3.37
C VAL A 36 2.41 5.97 -3.54
N PRO A 37 1.91 5.77 -4.79
CA PRO A 37 0.63 5.11 -5.04
C PRO A 37 0.66 3.63 -4.67
N THR A 38 -0.38 3.12 -4.02
CA THR A 38 -0.50 1.70 -3.66
C THR A 38 -1.86 1.14 -4.09
N LEU A 39 -1.92 -0.17 -4.38
CA LEU A 39 -3.12 -0.83 -4.86
C LEU A 39 -3.98 -1.32 -3.70
N SER A 40 -5.23 -0.87 -3.63
CA SER A 40 -6.22 -1.31 -2.64
C SER A 40 -7.63 -1.12 -3.18
N VAL A 41 -8.60 -1.84 -2.62
CA VAL A 41 -10.01 -1.76 -3.06
C VAL A 41 -10.56 -0.34 -2.83
N GLU A 42 -11.07 0.26 -3.91
CA GLU A 42 -11.73 1.57 -3.90
C GLU A 42 -13.23 1.44 -3.72
N GLU A 43 -13.86 0.65 -4.60
CA GLU A 43 -15.29 0.43 -4.60
C GLU A 43 -15.60 -1.07 -4.60
N LEU A 44 -16.77 -1.44 -4.05
CA LEU A 44 -17.25 -2.81 -4.07
C LEU A 44 -18.78 -2.87 -4.14
N GLU A 45 -19.26 -3.90 -4.83
CA GLU A 45 -20.67 -4.22 -4.99
C GLU A 45 -20.97 -5.55 -4.29
N ILE A 46 -21.74 -5.49 -3.20
CA ILE A 46 -22.16 -6.67 -2.46
C ILE A 46 -23.46 -7.20 -3.05
N ARG A 47 -23.40 -8.39 -3.67
CA ARG A 47 -24.58 -9.09 -4.19
C ARG A 47 -25.30 -9.85 -3.10
N LYS A 48 -24.55 -10.45 -2.17
CA LYS A 48 -25.08 -11.19 -1.02
C LYS A 48 -24.16 -11.03 0.17
N ASN A 49 -24.71 -10.60 1.29
CA ASN A 49 -24.05 -10.68 2.60
C ASN A 49 -25.01 -11.33 3.60
N GLY A 50 -24.80 -12.61 3.86
CA GLY A 50 -25.48 -13.37 4.92
C GLY A 50 -24.64 -13.50 6.20
N SER A 51 -23.50 -12.82 6.29
CA SER A 51 -22.58 -12.91 7.42
C SER A 51 -23.13 -12.19 8.66
N ALA A 52 -22.38 -12.25 9.77
CA ALA A 52 -22.71 -11.48 10.98
C ALA A 52 -22.29 -10.00 10.90
N LEU A 53 -21.49 -9.61 9.90
CA LEU A 53 -21.04 -8.24 9.70
C LEU A 53 -22.02 -7.51 8.78
N ILE A 54 -22.28 -6.23 9.08
CA ILE A 54 -22.98 -5.34 8.15
C ILE A 54 -22.06 -4.98 6.99
N ASP A 55 -22.67 -4.60 5.87
CA ASP A 55 -22.01 -4.32 4.60
C ASP A 55 -20.86 -3.31 4.74
N GLU A 56 -21.05 -2.23 5.49
CA GLU A 56 -20.02 -1.19 5.67
C GLU A 56 -18.79 -1.68 6.43
N ILE A 57 -18.98 -2.60 7.38
CA ILE A 57 -17.85 -3.17 8.14
C ILE A 57 -17.10 -4.19 7.29
N LEU A 58 -17.81 -5.00 6.51
CA LEU A 58 -17.20 -5.91 5.55
C LEU A 58 -16.41 -5.13 4.50
N ALA A 59 -17.03 -4.07 3.94
CA ALA A 59 -16.41 -3.17 2.98
C ALA A 59 -15.15 -2.51 3.54
N ASN A 60 -15.21 -1.98 4.76
CA ASN A 60 -14.04 -1.38 5.41
C ASN A 60 -12.91 -2.40 5.62
N ARG A 61 -13.21 -3.66 5.95
CA ARG A 61 -12.17 -4.69 6.10
C ARG A 61 -11.49 -4.99 4.76
N ILE A 62 -12.28 -5.20 3.71
CA ILE A 62 -11.78 -5.49 2.36
C ILE A 62 -10.99 -4.30 1.81
N GLY A 63 -11.48 -3.08 2.02
CA GLY A 63 -10.81 -1.84 1.61
C GLY A 63 -9.45 -1.60 2.26
N GLN A 64 -9.12 -2.28 3.36
CA GLN A 64 -7.83 -2.19 4.04
C GLN A 64 -6.87 -3.33 3.65
N VAL A 65 -7.26 -4.21 2.72
CA VAL A 65 -6.38 -5.26 2.21
C VAL A 65 -5.49 -4.65 1.10
N PRO A 66 -4.17 -4.52 1.33
CA PRO A 66 -3.24 -4.12 0.28
C PRO A 66 -3.00 -5.30 -0.68
N PHE A 67 -2.84 -4.97 -1.95
CA PHE A 67 -2.49 -5.93 -3.00
C PHE A 67 -1.08 -5.64 -3.53
N THR A 68 -0.39 -6.68 -3.99
CA THR A 68 0.81 -6.54 -4.83
C THR A 68 0.45 -5.81 -6.11
N ILE A 69 1.43 -5.12 -6.71
CA ILE A 69 1.17 -4.18 -7.80
C ILE A 69 1.72 -4.79 -9.09
N PRO A 70 0.85 -5.14 -10.05
CA PRO A 70 1.30 -5.66 -11.35
C PRO A 70 2.14 -4.63 -12.11
N GLU A 71 3.09 -5.10 -12.92
CA GLU A 71 3.96 -4.19 -13.69
C GLU A 71 3.20 -3.36 -14.74
N ASN A 72 2.02 -3.84 -15.16
CA ASN A 72 1.23 -3.28 -16.26
C ASN A 72 -0.01 -2.49 -15.81
N VAL A 73 -0.08 -2.10 -14.54
CA VAL A 73 -1.20 -1.35 -13.96
C VAL A 73 -0.72 0.05 -13.58
N ASP A 74 -1.31 1.07 -14.19
CA ASP A 74 -1.05 2.49 -13.90
C ASP A 74 -2.23 3.14 -13.12
N GLU A 75 -2.12 4.43 -12.77
CA GLU A 75 -3.13 5.16 -11.95
C GLU A 75 -4.53 5.29 -12.60
N ASP A 76 -4.62 5.05 -13.91
CA ASP A 76 -5.86 5.08 -14.69
C ASP A 76 -6.53 3.70 -14.83
N ASP A 77 -5.83 2.63 -14.45
CA ASP A 77 -6.29 1.25 -14.56
C ASP A 77 -7.06 0.80 -13.31
N LYS A 78 -7.91 -0.22 -13.50
CA LYS A 78 -8.67 -0.87 -12.44
C LYS A 78 -8.40 -2.36 -12.46
N VAL A 79 -8.17 -2.93 -11.28
CA VAL A 79 -8.06 -4.38 -11.09
C VAL A 79 -9.37 -4.89 -10.53
N HIS A 80 -10.00 -5.84 -11.20
CA HIS A 80 -11.28 -6.40 -10.75
C HIS A 80 -11.03 -7.55 -9.78
N ILE A 81 -11.76 -7.55 -8.67
CA ILE A 81 -11.66 -8.55 -7.61
C ILE A 81 -13.02 -9.18 -7.38
N ALA A 82 -13.07 -10.49 -7.19
CA ALA A 82 -14.27 -11.22 -6.82
C ALA A 82 -14.07 -12.03 -5.54
N LEU A 83 -15.14 -12.12 -4.74
CA LEU A 83 -15.20 -12.99 -3.57
C LEU A 83 -16.55 -13.70 -3.55
N LYS A 84 -16.50 -15.03 -3.50
CA LYS A 84 -17.70 -15.86 -3.36
C LYS A 84 -17.42 -17.06 -2.46
N GLN A 85 -17.91 -16.98 -1.23
CA GLN A 85 -17.71 -18.01 -0.21
C GLN A 85 -19.02 -18.38 0.50
N GLU A 86 -19.15 -19.66 0.84
CA GLU A 86 -20.27 -20.21 1.61
C GLU A 86 -19.74 -20.87 2.88
N GLY A 87 -20.46 -20.70 4.00
CA GLY A 87 -20.10 -21.29 5.27
C GLY A 87 -20.50 -22.77 5.38
N PRO A 88 -19.99 -23.49 6.40
CA PRO A 88 -19.17 -22.97 7.49
C PRO A 88 -17.68 -22.80 7.11
N GLY A 89 -17.05 -21.72 7.54
CA GLY A 89 -15.63 -21.45 7.28
C GLY A 89 -15.21 -20.02 7.63
N THR A 90 -13.91 -19.74 7.56
CA THR A 90 -13.35 -18.39 7.70
C THR A 90 -12.96 -17.90 6.31
N VAL A 91 -13.45 -16.72 5.95
CA VAL A 91 -13.04 -16.02 4.73
C VAL A 91 -11.75 -15.25 5.03
N LEU A 92 -10.71 -15.54 4.26
CA LEU A 92 -9.39 -14.94 4.34
C LEU A 92 -9.16 -13.96 3.19
N ALA A 93 -8.10 -13.16 3.28
CA ALA A 93 -7.74 -12.24 2.22
C ALA A 93 -7.39 -12.97 0.93
N GLU A 94 -6.74 -14.15 0.99
CA GLU A 94 -6.46 -15.00 -0.18
C GLU A 94 -7.72 -15.43 -0.96
N ASP A 95 -8.91 -15.35 -0.35
CA ASP A 95 -10.17 -15.64 -1.05
C ASP A 95 -10.62 -14.50 -1.98
N LEU A 96 -10.00 -13.32 -1.90
CA LEU A 96 -10.18 -12.21 -2.84
C LEU A 96 -9.39 -12.50 -4.12
N GLN A 97 -10.09 -12.92 -5.17
CA GLN A 97 -9.47 -13.29 -6.44
C GLN A 97 -9.47 -12.10 -7.40
N ALA A 98 -8.29 -11.59 -7.73
CA ALA A 98 -8.12 -10.60 -8.78
C ALA A 98 -8.20 -11.25 -10.18
N ASP A 99 -8.55 -10.47 -11.18
CA ASP A 99 -8.48 -10.86 -12.60
C ASP A 99 -7.06 -10.74 -13.20
N ASN A 100 -6.09 -10.32 -12.37
CA ASN A 100 -4.66 -10.27 -12.66
C ASN A 100 -3.89 -11.11 -11.63
N ASP A 101 -3.14 -12.11 -12.10
CA ASP A 101 -2.38 -13.04 -11.24
C ASP A 101 -1.23 -12.37 -10.47
N GLU A 102 -0.80 -11.16 -10.86
CA GLU A 102 0.23 -10.39 -10.15
C GLU A 102 -0.36 -9.51 -9.03
N ALA A 103 -1.69 -9.40 -8.94
CA ALA A 103 -2.39 -8.63 -7.91
C ALA A 103 -2.94 -9.56 -6.81
N GLU A 104 -2.07 -9.98 -5.91
CA GLU A 104 -2.39 -10.85 -4.78
C GLU A 104 -2.43 -10.06 -3.46
N PRO A 105 -3.27 -10.45 -2.49
CA PRO A 105 -3.24 -9.87 -1.16
C PRO A 105 -1.86 -10.03 -0.50
N VAL A 106 -1.28 -8.93 0.00
CA VAL A 106 0.07 -8.96 0.63
C VAL A 106 0.09 -9.85 1.87
N ASN A 107 -1.01 -9.90 2.62
CA ASN A 107 -1.19 -10.80 3.76
C ASN A 107 -2.36 -11.76 3.49
N PRO A 108 -2.12 -12.93 2.88
CA PRO A 108 -3.17 -13.86 2.48
C PRO A 108 -3.97 -14.41 3.67
N GLU A 109 -3.33 -14.56 4.84
CA GLU A 109 -3.93 -15.13 6.06
C GLU A 109 -4.83 -14.13 6.82
N ALA A 110 -4.92 -12.88 6.35
CA ALA A 110 -5.72 -11.86 7.02
C ALA A 110 -7.22 -12.23 7.04
N VAL A 111 -7.81 -12.32 8.22
CA VAL A 111 -9.21 -12.73 8.39
C VAL A 111 -10.18 -11.61 8.01
N ILE A 112 -11.05 -11.87 7.05
CA ILE A 112 -12.12 -10.96 6.65
C ILE A 112 -13.38 -11.19 7.49
N VAL A 113 -13.92 -12.41 7.52
CA VAL A 113 -15.16 -12.74 8.25
C VAL A 113 -15.33 -14.24 8.48
N ASP A 114 -15.89 -14.62 9.63
CA ASP A 114 -16.32 -16.01 9.86
C ASP A 114 -17.77 -16.22 9.40
N LEU A 115 -17.99 -17.31 8.68
CA LEU A 115 -19.29 -17.75 8.18
C LEU A 115 -19.73 -19.03 8.91
N LYS A 116 -20.95 -19.01 9.45
CA LYS A 116 -21.62 -20.20 9.98
C LYS A 116 -22.30 -20.99 8.86
N GLU A 117 -22.84 -22.16 9.19
CA GLU A 117 -23.76 -22.88 8.32
C GLU A 117 -24.86 -21.94 7.79
N ASP A 118 -25.20 -22.09 6.51
CA ASP A 118 -26.20 -21.29 5.77
C ASP A 118 -25.84 -19.80 5.55
N GLN A 119 -24.66 -19.32 5.96
CA GLN A 119 -24.17 -17.97 5.64
C GLN A 119 -23.33 -17.98 4.36
N ALA A 120 -23.34 -16.87 3.62
CA ALA A 120 -22.53 -16.71 2.41
C ALA A 120 -22.22 -15.24 2.15
N VAL A 121 -21.11 -14.99 1.47
CA VAL A 121 -20.70 -13.68 0.94
C VAL A 121 -20.45 -13.82 -0.56
N ASP A 122 -21.00 -12.91 -1.35
CA ASP A 122 -20.83 -12.81 -2.81
C ASP A 122 -20.72 -11.32 -3.15
N LEU A 123 -19.55 -10.90 -3.65
CA LEU A 123 -19.27 -9.52 -4.00
C LEU A 123 -18.25 -9.42 -5.14
N GLU A 124 -18.24 -8.26 -5.78
CA GLU A 124 -17.23 -7.81 -6.72
C GLU A 124 -16.65 -6.48 -6.25
N ALA A 125 -15.40 -6.18 -6.59
CA ALA A 125 -14.71 -4.98 -6.18
C ALA A 125 -13.75 -4.48 -7.27
N GLU A 126 -13.42 -3.20 -7.20
CA GLU A 126 -12.41 -2.55 -8.06
C GLU A 126 -11.29 -2.02 -7.16
N ALA A 127 -10.06 -2.45 -7.41
CA ALA A 127 -8.86 -1.90 -6.79
C ALA A 127 -8.17 -0.91 -7.72
N GLU A 128 -7.67 0.19 -7.13
CA GLU A 128 -7.05 1.30 -7.85
C GLU A 128 -5.75 1.73 -7.17
N LEU A 129 -4.80 2.24 -7.96
CA LEU A 129 -3.62 2.91 -7.45
C LEU A 129 -4.00 4.33 -7.01
N ARG A 130 -3.88 4.59 -5.71
CA ARG A 130 -4.10 5.91 -5.11
C ARG A 130 -3.03 6.18 -4.06
N LYS A 131 -2.94 7.44 -3.61
CA LYS A 131 -1.91 7.89 -2.67
C LYS A 131 -2.44 7.91 -1.24
N GLY A 132 -1.57 7.65 -0.26
CA GLY A 132 -1.93 7.68 1.16
C GLY A 132 -2.42 9.04 1.68
N GLU A 133 -2.17 10.13 0.94
CA GLU A 133 -2.76 11.44 1.25
C GLU A 133 -4.25 11.55 0.92
N GLU A 134 -4.75 10.71 0.01
CA GLU A 134 -6.16 10.65 -0.37
C GLU A 134 -6.96 9.82 0.64
N HIS A 135 -6.44 8.64 1.00
CA HIS A 135 -7.04 7.77 2.00
C HIS A 135 -6.00 6.91 2.70
N ALA A 136 -6.17 6.66 4.01
CA ALA A 136 -5.21 5.94 4.84
C ALA A 136 -4.94 4.49 4.40
N LYS A 137 -5.88 3.87 3.66
CA LYS A 137 -5.71 2.53 3.08
C LYS A 137 -4.57 2.46 2.06
N HIS A 138 -4.18 3.59 1.48
CA HIS A 138 -3.08 3.70 0.53
C HIS A 138 -1.75 4.15 1.16
N GLN A 139 -1.59 3.98 2.47
CA GLN A 139 -0.33 4.31 3.12
C GLN A 139 0.75 3.30 2.69
N GLY A 140 1.88 3.79 2.15
CA GLY A 140 2.96 2.93 1.65
C GLY A 140 3.62 2.05 2.72
N GLY A 141 3.73 2.57 3.95
CA GLY A 141 4.35 1.84 5.05
C GLY A 141 4.41 2.64 6.34
N THR A 142 5.03 2.04 7.36
CA THR A 142 5.43 2.70 8.60
C THR A 142 6.90 3.08 8.52
N ILE A 143 7.17 4.38 8.34
CA ILE A 143 8.54 4.90 8.19
C ILE A 143 8.89 5.84 9.34
N GLY A 144 9.97 5.51 10.04
CA GLY A 144 10.61 6.37 11.04
C GLY A 144 12.05 6.69 10.64
N TYR A 145 12.62 7.74 11.25
CA TYR A 145 14.06 7.98 11.17
C TYR A 145 14.60 8.58 12.47
N GLU A 146 15.90 8.42 12.70
CA GLU A 146 16.64 9.01 13.80
C GLU A 146 17.86 9.77 13.27
N LYS A 147 18.18 10.93 13.86
CA LYS A 147 19.40 11.69 13.55
C LYS A 147 20.61 11.02 14.24
N LYS A 148 21.59 10.54 13.48
CA LYS A 148 22.83 9.92 14.01
C LYS A 148 23.97 10.92 14.13
N SER A 149 24.07 11.85 13.18
CA SER A 149 25.07 12.93 13.14
C SER A 149 24.45 14.20 12.55
N ASP A 150 25.21 15.28 12.35
CA ASP A 150 24.66 16.53 11.80
C ASP A 150 24.07 16.41 10.39
N ASP A 151 24.59 15.51 9.56
CA ASP A 151 24.16 15.26 8.19
C ASP A 151 23.83 13.79 7.90
N THR A 152 23.70 12.97 8.94
CA THR A 152 23.41 11.53 8.85
C THR A 152 22.13 11.15 9.58
N TYR A 153 21.26 10.42 8.90
CA TYR A 153 19.99 9.93 9.42
C TYR A 153 19.82 8.44 9.12
N GLU A 154 19.41 7.66 10.12
CA GLU A 154 19.04 6.25 9.96
C GLU A 154 17.53 6.16 9.81
N PHE A 155 17.07 5.54 8.74
CA PHE A 155 15.67 5.23 8.50
C PHE A 155 15.37 3.80 8.95
N ARG A 156 14.15 3.61 9.45
CA ARG A 156 13.52 2.29 9.61
C ARG A 156 12.27 2.28 8.75
N ILE A 157 12.24 1.39 7.77
CA ILE A 157 11.19 1.26 6.75
C ILE A 157 10.54 -0.11 6.94
N GLU A 158 9.22 -0.12 7.02
CA GLU A 158 8.38 -1.31 7.09
C GLU A 158 7.18 -1.08 6.17
N SER A 159 7.22 -1.67 4.98
CA SER A 159 6.16 -1.57 3.98
C SER A 159 4.90 -2.23 4.50
N THR A 160 3.76 -1.58 4.27
CA THR A 160 2.43 -2.13 4.53
C THR A 160 1.61 -2.16 3.25
N SER A 161 2.29 -2.06 2.10
CA SER A 161 1.72 -1.98 0.77
C SER A 161 2.23 -3.13 -0.10
N GLY A 162 1.85 -3.14 -1.38
CA GLY A 162 2.31 -4.12 -2.36
C GLY A 162 3.80 -4.04 -2.73
N TYR A 163 4.55 -3.07 -2.22
CA TYR A 163 5.98 -2.92 -2.48
C TYR A 163 6.83 -3.59 -1.40
N SER A 164 8.00 -4.09 -1.79
CA SER A 164 9.08 -4.36 -0.85
C SER A 164 9.59 -3.06 -0.19
N ASN A 165 10.34 -3.20 0.90
CA ASN A 165 10.94 -2.06 1.59
C ASN A 165 11.90 -1.26 0.70
N GLU A 166 12.67 -1.93 -0.16
CA GLU A 166 13.61 -1.29 -1.07
C GLU A 166 12.87 -0.54 -2.19
N GLU A 167 11.88 -1.18 -2.81
CA GLU A 167 11.06 -0.54 -3.85
C GLU A 167 10.34 0.68 -3.30
N LEU A 168 9.77 0.61 -2.10
CA LEU A 168 9.10 1.75 -1.46
C LEU A 168 10.06 2.93 -1.26
N LEU A 169 11.30 2.67 -0.87
CA LEU A 169 12.35 3.70 -0.75
C LEU A 169 12.67 4.31 -2.11
N GLN A 170 12.87 3.49 -3.14
CA GLN A 170 13.17 3.95 -4.50
C GLN A 170 12.03 4.79 -5.08
N ARG A 171 10.78 4.33 -4.98
CA ARG A 171 9.57 5.06 -5.40
C ARG A 171 9.40 6.35 -4.62
N GLY A 172 9.70 6.34 -3.32
CA GLY A 172 9.69 7.56 -2.49
C GLY A 172 10.65 8.64 -3.00
N VAL A 173 11.83 8.25 -3.51
CA VAL A 173 12.77 9.18 -4.16
C VAL A 173 12.25 9.63 -5.52
N GLU A 174 11.71 8.71 -6.32
CA GLU A 174 11.13 8.99 -7.63
C GLU A 174 10.01 10.02 -7.56
N GLU A 175 9.09 9.89 -6.61
CA GLU A 175 8.00 10.87 -6.41
C GLU A 175 8.50 12.27 -6.04
N ILE A 176 9.57 12.36 -5.25
CA ILE A 176 10.19 13.66 -4.97
C ILE A 176 10.78 14.25 -6.24
N LYS A 177 11.45 13.44 -7.05
CA LYS A 177 12.05 13.87 -8.32
C LYS A 177 10.98 14.35 -9.29
N ASN A 178 9.94 13.56 -9.54
CA ASN A 178 8.84 13.91 -10.44
C ASN A 178 8.21 15.24 -10.04
N ARG A 179 8.01 15.46 -8.73
CA ARG A 179 7.46 16.72 -8.22
C ARG A 179 8.39 17.92 -8.42
N LEU A 180 9.70 17.72 -8.36
CA LEU A 180 10.68 18.77 -8.66
C LEU A 180 10.72 19.09 -10.15
N ASP A 181 10.62 18.07 -11.01
CA ASP A 181 10.56 18.24 -12.46
C ASP A 181 9.30 19.04 -12.87
N GLU A 182 8.12 18.70 -12.34
CA GLU A 182 6.88 19.48 -12.51
C GLU A 182 7.03 20.94 -12.07
N PHE A 183 7.73 21.16 -10.94
CA PHE A 183 7.95 22.50 -10.41
C PHE A 183 8.92 23.30 -11.29
N GLU A 184 9.97 22.67 -11.82
CA GLU A 184 10.90 23.31 -12.75
C GLU A 184 10.18 23.76 -14.03
N GLU A 185 9.33 22.90 -14.60
CA GLU A 185 8.53 23.23 -15.78
C GLU A 185 7.59 24.41 -15.53
N ALA A 186 6.85 24.39 -14.41
CA ALA A 186 5.93 25.47 -14.04
C ALA A 186 6.65 26.82 -13.84
N VAL A 187 7.89 26.81 -13.34
CA VAL A 187 8.70 28.02 -13.18
C VAL A 187 9.23 28.51 -14.54
N ALA A 188 9.52 27.61 -15.48
CA ALA A 188 9.99 27.98 -16.82
C ALA A 188 8.94 28.70 -17.67
N GLU A 189 7.65 28.57 -17.32
CA GLU A 189 6.53 29.26 -17.99
C GLU A 189 6.32 30.72 -17.53
N ILE A 190 7.05 31.19 -16.50
CA ILE A 190 6.97 32.56 -15.96
C ILE A 190 7.88 33.51 -16.76
#